data_AF-A0A1S8AA83-F1
#
_entry.id   AF-A0A1S8AA83-F1
#
_cell.length_a   1.000
_cell.length_b   1.000
_cell.length_c   1.000
_cell.angle_alpha   90.00
_cell.angle_beta   90.00
_cell.angle_gamma   90.00
#
_symmetry.space_group_name_H-M   'P 1'
#
loop_
_entity.id
_entity.type
_entity.pdbx_description
1 polymer ?
#
loop_
_entity_poly.entity_id
_entity_poly.type
_entity_poly.pdbx_seq_one_letter_code
_entity_poly.pdbx_strand_id
1 'polypeptide(L)'
;MVLFHTLFAPLGAFTMLASVDAFPGFPRLKQLMKIEALNPADLGNIGTDNGEDSFELLGDLVNLSFANLTQVGRDITELLMKYGAPESDVAYSDIPPLNSAACAEDTCCVWKYIADEMTEVFRGESGRCTKWARMAVRLGFHDAGAWSRATAYQGGGADGSICLTDEYTLPQNAGLEDMCTQMRAWYDEWHNQKGFDISMADLIRYVLPATYTYTFYPLVPYKPGETQIIL
;
A
#
# COMPACT_ATOMS: atom_id res chain seq x y z
N MET A 1 48.62 -44.06 -28.56
CA MET A 1 47.44 -44.15 -29.44
C MET A 1 46.26 -43.54 -28.70
N VAL A 2 45.92 -42.31 -29.09
CA VAL A 2 44.71 -41.49 -28.85
C VAL A 2 44.02 -41.56 -27.47
N LEU A 3 44.19 -40.47 -26.70
CA LEU A 3 43.33 -40.01 -25.61
C LEU A 3 41.89 -39.78 -26.11
N PHE A 4 40.88 -40.33 -25.42
CA PHE A 4 39.50 -39.84 -25.52
C PHE A 4 39.15 -39.08 -24.23
N HIS A 5 39.06 -37.76 -24.35
CA HIS A 5 38.40 -36.90 -23.36
C HIS A 5 36.89 -36.94 -23.63
N THR A 6 36.11 -37.47 -22.70
CA THR A 6 34.66 -37.27 -22.66
C THR A 6 34.37 -35.94 -21.97
N LEU A 7 34.05 -34.91 -22.76
CA LEU A 7 33.45 -33.66 -22.30
C LEU A 7 32.02 -33.96 -21.80
N PHE A 8 31.79 -33.86 -20.49
CA PHE A 8 30.44 -33.66 -19.95
C PHE A 8 30.12 -32.16 -20.06
N ALA A 9 29.24 -31.79 -20.99
CA ALA A 9 28.62 -30.47 -21.00
C ALA A 9 27.50 -30.46 -19.96
N PRO A 10 27.43 -29.49 -19.03
CA PRO A 10 26.25 -29.33 -18.21
C PRO A 10 25.12 -28.80 -19.11
N LEU A 11 24.03 -29.55 -19.19
CA LEU A 11 22.76 -29.08 -19.74
C LEU A 11 22.36 -27.83 -18.95
N GLY A 12 22.44 -26.67 -19.61
CA GLY A 12 21.96 -25.41 -19.06
C GLY A 12 20.48 -25.57 -18.69
N ALA A 13 20.16 -25.29 -17.42
CA ALA A 13 18.79 -25.16 -16.99
C ALA A 13 18.17 -23.99 -17.76
N PHE A 14 17.27 -24.32 -18.70
CA PHE A 14 16.39 -23.34 -19.32
C PHE A 14 15.42 -22.88 -18.24
N THR A 15 15.67 -21.71 -17.65
CA THR A 15 14.67 -21.02 -16.85
C THR A 15 13.55 -20.59 -17.79
N MET A 16 12.46 -21.34 -17.77
CA MET A 16 11.20 -20.90 -18.36
C MET A 16 10.77 -19.65 -17.58
N LEU A 17 11.03 -18.47 -18.14
CA LEU A 17 10.33 -17.26 -17.73
C LEU A 17 8.86 -17.51 -18.06
N ALA A 18 8.07 -17.88 -17.05
CA ALA A 18 6.63 -17.86 -17.17
C ALA A 18 6.26 -16.40 -17.52
N SER A 19 5.74 -16.20 -18.72
CA SER A 19 5.08 -14.95 -19.08
C SER A 19 3.96 -14.72 -18.06
N VAL A 20 4.10 -13.67 -17.27
CA VAL A 20 3.04 -13.19 -16.38
C VAL A 20 1.95 -12.64 -17.29
N ASP A 21 1.01 -13.49 -17.68
CA ASP A 21 -0.20 -13.05 -18.37
C ASP A 21 -1.09 -12.33 -17.37
N ALA A 22 -1.27 -11.03 -17.58
CA ALA A 22 -2.26 -10.24 -16.88
C ALA A 22 -3.66 -10.90 -16.99
N PHE A 23 -4.45 -10.81 -15.92
CA PHE A 23 -5.78 -11.41 -15.82
C PHE A 23 -6.62 -11.17 -17.10
N PRO A 24 -7.33 -12.17 -17.66
CA PRO A 24 -8.07 -12.04 -18.93
C PRO A 24 -9.21 -10.99 -18.94
N GLY A 25 -9.49 -10.36 -17.80
CA GLY A 25 -10.41 -9.23 -17.64
C GLY A 25 -9.73 -7.92 -17.24
N PHE A 26 -8.40 -7.85 -17.26
CA PHE A 26 -7.68 -6.59 -17.09
C PHE A 26 -7.90 -5.73 -18.34
N PRO A 27 -8.09 -4.40 -18.20
CA PRO A 27 -8.22 -3.48 -19.31
C PRO A 27 -7.18 -3.72 -20.42
N ARG A 28 -7.58 -4.37 -21.53
CA ARG A 28 -6.80 -4.37 -22.79
C ARG A 28 -6.47 -2.91 -23.10
N LEU A 29 -5.32 -2.64 -23.72
CA LEU A 29 -4.83 -1.35 -24.25
C LEU A 29 -5.91 -0.26 -24.50
N LYS A 30 -7.09 -0.60 -25.03
CA LYS A 30 -8.25 0.31 -25.17
C LYS A 30 -8.80 0.91 -23.87
N GLN A 31 -8.75 0.23 -22.72
CA GLN A 31 -9.16 0.79 -21.43
C GLN A 31 -8.02 1.54 -20.73
N LEU A 32 -6.75 1.17 -20.94
CA LEU A 32 -5.59 2.00 -20.55
C LEU A 32 -5.56 3.31 -21.36
N MET A 33 -5.74 3.22 -22.68
CA MET A 33 -6.01 4.38 -23.54
C MET A 33 -7.30 5.09 -23.16
N LYS A 34 -8.25 4.45 -22.47
CA LYS A 34 -9.45 5.12 -21.95
C LYS A 34 -9.19 5.74 -20.58
N ILE A 35 -8.23 5.30 -19.78
CA ILE A 35 -7.76 6.02 -18.58
C ILE A 35 -6.97 7.24 -19.04
N GLU A 36 -6.07 7.06 -20.01
CA GLU A 36 -5.32 8.14 -20.67
C GLU A 36 -6.22 9.07 -21.51
N ALA A 37 -7.34 8.55 -22.04
CA ALA A 37 -8.43 9.32 -22.67
C ALA A 37 -9.63 9.61 -21.74
N LEU A 38 -9.54 9.34 -20.44
CA LEU A 38 -10.36 9.91 -19.36
C LEU A 38 -9.59 10.99 -18.59
N ASN A 39 -8.26 11.00 -18.70
CA ASN A 39 -7.38 12.16 -18.44
C ASN A 39 -7.70 13.44 -19.27
N PRO A 40 -8.46 13.43 -20.39
CA PRO A 40 -9.00 14.62 -21.02
C PRO A 40 -10.10 15.29 -20.21
N ALA A 41 -10.54 14.71 -19.08
CA ALA A 41 -11.19 15.52 -18.05
C ALA A 41 -10.29 16.69 -17.59
N ASP A 42 -8.96 16.58 -17.72
CA ASP A 42 -8.01 17.66 -17.44
C ASP A 42 -7.65 18.49 -18.69
N LEU A 43 -7.84 17.95 -19.91
CA LEU A 43 -7.48 18.67 -21.15
C LEU A 43 -8.63 19.39 -21.84
N GLY A 44 -9.89 19.12 -21.46
CA GLY A 44 -11.06 19.71 -22.14
C GLY A 44 -12.26 20.00 -21.24
N ASN A 45 -12.23 19.55 -19.98
CA ASN A 45 -13.17 20.03 -19.01
C ASN A 45 -12.55 21.27 -18.36
N ILE A 46 -13.11 22.43 -18.67
CA ILE A 46 -13.20 23.49 -17.67
C ILE A 46 -14.17 22.97 -16.60
N GLY A 47 -13.78 21.90 -15.90
CA GLY A 47 -14.11 21.79 -14.50
C GLY A 47 -13.48 23.02 -13.88
N THR A 48 -14.17 23.65 -12.96
CA THR A 48 -13.77 24.89 -12.28
C THR A 48 -12.50 24.76 -11.43
N ASP A 49 -11.66 23.76 -11.70
CA ASP A 49 -10.29 23.71 -11.21
C ASP A 49 -9.54 24.88 -11.85
N ASN A 50 -9.34 25.94 -11.07
CA ASN A 50 -8.65 27.16 -11.49
C ASN A 50 -7.11 26.98 -11.53
N GLY A 51 -6.61 25.77 -11.80
CA GLY A 51 -5.18 25.44 -11.65
C GLY A 51 -4.82 25.20 -10.19
N GLU A 52 -5.62 24.41 -9.48
CA GLU A 52 -5.48 24.02 -8.07
C GLU A 52 -4.45 22.90 -7.85
N ASP A 53 -3.59 22.61 -8.84
CA ASP A 53 -2.37 21.81 -8.66
C ASP A 53 -1.50 22.46 -7.57
N SER A 54 -1.56 21.92 -6.34
CA SER A 54 -0.75 22.38 -5.22
C SER A 54 0.49 21.52 -5.07
N PHE A 55 1.66 22.16 -5.10
CA PHE A 55 2.94 21.58 -4.70
C PHE A 55 3.28 21.90 -3.23
N GLU A 56 2.28 22.31 -2.45
CA GLU A 56 2.46 22.58 -1.03
C GLU A 56 2.71 21.25 -0.31
N LEU A 57 3.84 21.16 0.39
CA LEU A 57 4.10 20.05 1.30
C LEU A 57 3.13 20.13 2.49
N LEU A 58 2.78 18.98 3.06
CA LEU A 58 1.82 18.89 4.16
C LEU A 58 2.48 18.24 5.39
N GLY A 59 1.88 18.45 6.56
CA GLY A 59 2.30 17.79 7.79
C GLY A 59 3.74 18.11 8.21
N ASP A 60 4.50 17.06 8.50
CA ASP A 60 5.90 17.10 8.92
C ASP A 60 6.85 17.53 7.78
N LEU A 61 6.49 17.24 6.53
CA LEU A 61 7.27 17.61 5.34
C LEU A 61 7.41 19.14 5.15
N VAL A 62 6.54 19.94 5.79
CA VAL A 62 6.66 21.41 5.80
C VAL A 62 7.83 21.88 6.65
N ASN A 63 8.10 21.19 7.76
CA ASN A 63 8.97 21.69 8.82
C ASN A 63 10.35 21.02 8.82
N LEU A 64 10.45 19.81 8.27
CA LEU A 64 11.70 19.07 8.21
C LEU A 64 12.50 19.46 6.98
N SER A 65 13.79 19.77 7.19
CA SER A 65 14.72 19.91 6.06
C SER A 65 14.93 18.56 5.38
N PHE A 66 15.21 18.56 4.08
CA PHE A 66 15.44 17.34 3.29
C PHE A 66 16.53 16.42 3.88
N ALA A 67 17.55 16.99 4.53
CA ALA A 67 18.61 16.24 5.21
C ALA A 67 18.14 15.52 6.49
N ASN A 68 17.05 15.98 7.10
CA ASN A 68 16.46 15.39 8.30
C ASN A 68 15.31 14.41 7.97
N LEU A 69 14.89 14.34 6.70
CA LEU A 69 13.91 13.35 6.27
C LEU A 69 14.53 11.95 6.22
N THR A 70 13.70 10.94 6.47
CA THR A 70 14.07 9.57 6.14
C THR A 70 14.03 9.37 4.63
N GLN A 71 14.53 8.23 4.12
CA GLN A 71 14.45 7.97 2.67
C GLN A 71 13.00 8.02 2.18
N VAL A 72 12.08 7.41 2.94
CA VAL A 72 10.65 7.43 2.67
C VAL A 72 10.10 8.86 2.62
N GLY A 73 10.44 9.70 3.62
CA GLY A 73 10.01 11.10 3.62
C GLY A 73 10.53 11.89 2.40
N ARG A 74 11.73 11.58 1.91
CA ARG A 74 12.25 12.15 0.66
C ARG A 74 11.49 11.65 -0.55
N ASP A 75 11.25 10.35 -0.66
CA ASP A 75 10.52 9.74 -1.78
C ASP A 75 9.10 10.33 -1.86
N ILE A 76 8.40 10.47 -0.73
CA ILE A 76 7.08 11.12 -0.65
C ILE A 76 7.16 12.59 -1.06
N THR A 77 8.18 13.33 -0.60
CA THR A 77 8.39 14.72 -1.01
C THR A 77 8.56 14.84 -2.52
N GLU A 78 9.35 13.97 -3.13
CA GLU A 78 9.56 13.93 -4.57
C GLU A 78 8.29 13.55 -5.33
N LEU A 79 7.49 12.61 -4.81
CA LEU A 79 6.20 12.23 -5.38
C LEU A 79 5.20 13.38 -5.37
N LEU A 80 5.01 14.04 -4.22
CA LEU A 80 4.14 15.21 -4.08
C LEU A 80 4.57 16.36 -4.99
N MET A 81 5.87 16.45 -5.28
CA MET A 81 6.45 17.45 -6.17
C MET A 81 6.48 17.03 -7.65
N LYS A 82 5.86 15.89 -8.01
CA LYS A 82 5.83 15.31 -9.38
C LYS A 82 7.21 14.95 -9.95
N TYR A 83 8.21 14.65 -9.10
CA TYR A 83 9.56 14.23 -9.51
C TYR A 83 9.90 12.76 -9.23
N GLY A 84 9.19 12.11 -8.29
CA GLY A 84 9.47 10.73 -7.88
C GLY A 84 8.84 9.67 -8.78
N ALA A 85 9.39 8.45 -8.76
CA ALA A 85 8.73 7.28 -9.34
C ALA A 85 7.73 6.72 -8.31
N PRO A 86 6.42 6.64 -8.63
CA PRO A 86 5.44 6.05 -7.72
C PRO A 86 5.58 4.53 -7.62
N GLU A 87 6.55 3.96 -8.35
CA GLU A 87 6.77 2.53 -8.48
C GLU A 87 8.08 2.04 -7.91
N SER A 88 7.99 0.86 -7.30
CA SER A 88 9.07 0.13 -6.67
C SER A 88 9.02 -1.32 -7.14
N ASP A 89 10.16 -1.80 -7.63
CA ASP A 89 10.34 -3.20 -8.04
C ASP A 89 10.92 -4.05 -6.90
N VAL A 90 10.93 -3.53 -5.67
CA VAL A 90 11.49 -4.23 -4.51
C VAL A 90 10.61 -5.42 -4.16
N ALA A 91 11.15 -6.62 -4.37
CA ALA A 91 10.57 -7.86 -3.87
C ALA A 91 11.10 -8.17 -2.47
N TYR A 92 10.19 -8.41 -1.53
CA TYR A 92 10.54 -8.91 -0.20
C TYR A 92 10.41 -10.44 -0.19
N SER A 93 11.50 -11.12 -0.55
CA SER A 93 11.63 -12.58 -0.55
C SER A 93 12.42 -13.08 0.67
N ASP A 94 12.30 -14.37 0.98
CA ASP A 94 13.03 -15.03 2.08
C ASP A 94 12.72 -14.50 3.49
N ILE A 95 11.43 -14.50 3.82
CA ILE A 95 10.89 -13.97 5.09
C ILE A 95 11.37 -14.85 6.26
N PRO A 96 12.11 -14.30 7.23
CA PRO A 96 12.52 -15.05 8.41
C PRO A 96 11.32 -15.51 9.24
N PRO A 97 11.42 -16.60 10.02
CA PRO A 97 10.36 -17.02 10.91
C PRO A 97 9.95 -15.89 11.87
N LEU A 98 8.65 -15.68 12.07
CA LEU A 98 8.09 -14.58 12.86
C LEU A 98 8.75 -14.39 14.24
N ASN A 99 9.08 -15.48 14.94
CA ASN A 99 9.67 -15.46 16.28
C ASN A 99 11.21 -15.52 16.29
N SER A 100 11.86 -15.28 15.14
CA SER A 100 13.32 -15.31 15.03
C SER A 100 13.95 -13.95 15.33
N ALA A 101 15.20 -13.94 15.78
CA ALA A 101 15.97 -12.70 15.96
C ALA A 101 16.09 -11.90 14.66
N ALA A 102 16.21 -12.58 13.51
CA ALA A 102 16.25 -11.94 12.20
C ALA A 102 14.94 -11.19 11.87
N CYS A 103 13.78 -11.76 12.21
CA CYS A 103 12.50 -11.08 12.04
C CYS A 103 12.33 -9.89 13.00
N ALA A 104 12.87 -9.98 14.22
CA ALA A 104 12.82 -8.88 15.18
C ALA A 104 13.73 -7.69 14.78
N GLU A 105 14.82 -7.95 14.04
CA GLU A 105 15.71 -6.92 13.50
C GLU A 105 15.15 -6.27 12.22
N ASP A 106 14.35 -7.01 11.44
CA ASP A 106 13.71 -6.52 10.23
C ASP A 106 12.31 -5.96 10.53
N THR A 107 12.18 -4.63 10.52
CA THR A 107 10.91 -3.93 10.75
C THR A 107 9.80 -4.32 9.77
N CYS A 108 10.12 -4.85 8.58
CA CYS A 108 9.13 -5.26 7.58
C CYS A 108 8.63 -6.70 7.77
N CYS A 109 9.33 -7.51 8.57
CA CYS A 109 9.06 -8.94 8.67
C CYS A 109 7.64 -9.23 9.19
N VAL A 110 7.26 -8.61 10.31
CA VAL A 110 5.91 -8.78 10.91
C VAL A 110 4.82 -8.34 9.93
N TRP A 111 5.06 -7.23 9.22
CA TRP A 111 4.12 -6.69 8.24
C TRP A 111 3.86 -7.64 7.09
N LYS A 112 4.86 -8.40 6.64
CA LYS A 112 4.64 -9.40 5.60
C LYS A 112 3.67 -10.51 6.04
N TYR A 113 3.76 -10.97 7.29
CA TYR A 113 2.83 -11.95 7.83
C TYR A 113 1.39 -11.39 7.91
N ILE A 114 1.26 -10.13 8.33
CA ILE A 114 -0.03 -9.43 8.34
C ILE A 114 -0.60 -9.29 6.92
N ALA A 115 0.23 -8.91 5.94
CA ALA A 115 -0.17 -8.79 4.53
C ALA A 115 -0.68 -10.13 3.98
N ASP A 116 0.00 -11.23 4.31
CA ASP A 116 -0.39 -12.56 3.84
C ASP A 116 -1.77 -12.95 4.40
N GLU A 117 -1.98 -12.75 5.70
CA GLU A 117 -3.27 -13.00 6.35
C GLU A 117 -4.40 -12.13 5.75
N MET A 118 -4.13 -10.84 5.56
CA MET A 118 -5.08 -9.92 4.92
C MET A 118 -5.37 -10.33 3.47
N THR A 119 -4.36 -10.77 2.72
CA THR A 119 -4.49 -11.21 1.32
C THR A 119 -5.42 -12.42 1.20
N GLU A 120 -5.39 -13.36 2.15
CA GLU A 120 -6.32 -14.49 2.19
C GLU A 120 -7.79 -14.04 2.31
N VAL A 121 -8.04 -12.95 3.02
CA VAL A 121 -9.38 -12.36 3.16
C VAL A 121 -9.76 -11.51 1.94
N PHE A 122 -8.80 -10.86 1.30
CA PHE A 122 -9.01 -9.97 0.15
C PHE A 122 -9.15 -10.69 -1.17
N ARG A 123 -8.64 -11.91 -1.29
CA ARG A 123 -8.68 -12.67 -2.53
C ARG A 123 -9.61 -13.87 -2.41
N GLY A 124 -10.73 -13.81 -3.12
CA GLY A 124 -11.64 -14.95 -3.20
C GLY A 124 -11.06 -16.08 -4.06
N GLU A 125 -11.68 -17.25 -4.02
CA GLU A 125 -11.24 -18.46 -4.76
C GLU A 125 -11.03 -18.22 -6.27
N SER A 126 -11.81 -17.31 -6.87
CA SER A 126 -11.67 -16.92 -8.29
C SER A 126 -10.45 -16.04 -8.60
N GLY A 127 -9.68 -15.67 -7.57
CA GLY A 127 -8.59 -14.69 -7.65
C GLY A 127 -9.06 -13.23 -7.69
N ARG A 128 -10.37 -12.97 -7.57
CA ARG A 128 -10.94 -11.61 -7.55
C ARG A 128 -10.97 -11.01 -6.15
N CYS A 129 -10.88 -9.69 -6.09
CA CYS A 129 -11.02 -8.91 -4.87
C CYS A 129 -12.40 -9.12 -4.21
N THR A 130 -12.40 -9.53 -2.95
CA THR A 130 -13.60 -9.75 -2.14
C THR A 130 -14.26 -8.42 -1.74
N LYS A 131 -15.37 -8.49 -0.99
CA LYS A 131 -15.95 -7.28 -0.39
C LYS A 131 -14.97 -6.58 0.56
N TRP A 132 -14.16 -7.36 1.28
CA TRP A 132 -13.21 -6.87 2.28
C TRP A 132 -12.13 -6.00 1.65
N ALA A 133 -11.59 -6.45 0.51
CA ALA A 133 -10.64 -5.67 -0.30
C ALA A 133 -11.17 -4.26 -0.63
N ARG A 134 -12.41 -4.17 -1.13
CA ARG A 134 -13.01 -2.87 -1.51
C ARG A 134 -13.32 -1.99 -0.30
N MET A 135 -13.76 -2.60 0.80
CA MET A 135 -14.04 -1.87 2.04
C MET A 135 -12.75 -1.35 2.67
N ALA A 136 -11.65 -2.09 2.60
CA ALA A 136 -10.35 -1.64 3.06
C ALA A 136 -9.85 -0.41 2.30
N VAL A 137 -9.96 -0.41 0.97
CA VAL A 137 -9.61 0.75 0.15
C VAL A 137 -10.43 1.98 0.55
N ARG A 138 -11.75 1.81 0.71
CA ARG A 138 -12.63 2.88 1.18
C ARG A 138 -12.24 3.33 2.60
N LEU A 139 -11.93 2.41 3.50
CA LEU A 139 -11.60 2.72 4.88
C LEU A 139 -10.36 3.62 4.99
N GLY A 140 -9.29 3.31 4.25
CA GLY A 140 -8.08 4.13 4.25
C GLY A 140 -8.34 5.57 3.79
N PHE A 141 -9.19 5.76 2.77
CA PHE A 141 -9.62 7.09 2.35
C PHE A 141 -10.43 7.81 3.43
N HIS A 142 -11.37 7.13 4.07
CA HIS A 142 -12.22 7.75 5.10
C HIS A 142 -11.46 8.06 6.40
N ASP A 143 -10.43 7.27 6.75
CA ASP A 143 -9.53 7.56 7.87
C ASP A 143 -8.71 8.84 7.55
N ALA A 144 -7.99 8.84 6.44
CA ALA A 144 -7.16 9.98 6.05
C ALA A 144 -7.94 11.27 5.74
N GLY A 145 -9.12 11.13 5.12
CA GLY A 145 -9.93 12.23 4.61
C GLY A 145 -10.59 13.10 5.68
N ALA A 146 -10.52 12.73 6.95
CA ALA A 146 -10.99 13.55 8.07
C ALA A 146 -10.06 14.76 8.36
N TRP A 147 -8.86 14.79 7.76
CA TRP A 147 -7.91 15.88 7.97
C TRP A 147 -8.22 17.12 7.11
N SER A 148 -8.01 18.31 7.68
CA SER A 148 -8.04 19.56 6.92
C SER A 148 -6.97 20.53 7.40
N ARG A 149 -6.41 21.35 6.49
CA ARG A 149 -5.40 22.37 6.83
C ARG A 149 -5.94 23.40 7.82
N ALA A 150 -7.19 23.83 7.64
CA ALA A 150 -7.82 24.84 8.49
C ALA A 150 -8.04 24.35 9.93
N THR A 151 -8.19 23.04 10.11
CA THR A 151 -8.46 22.40 11.40
C THR A 151 -7.44 21.32 11.73
N ALA A 152 -6.19 21.48 11.27
CA ALA A 152 -5.15 20.45 11.44
C ALA A 152 -4.87 20.10 12.90
N TYR A 153 -5.24 20.98 13.84
CA TYR A 153 -5.14 20.75 15.28
C TYR A 153 -6.29 19.90 15.86
N GLN A 154 -7.33 19.59 15.09
CA GLN A 154 -8.56 18.92 15.53
C GLN A 154 -8.62 17.42 15.19
N GLY A 155 -7.73 16.90 14.34
CA GLY A 155 -7.70 15.49 13.94
C GLY A 155 -6.38 15.13 13.26
N GLY A 156 -6.03 13.84 13.24
CA GLY A 156 -4.73 13.35 12.75
C GLY A 156 -4.71 12.84 11.32
N GLY A 157 -5.87 12.71 10.67
CA GLY A 157 -5.95 12.13 9.32
C GLY A 157 -5.76 10.63 9.37
N ALA A 158 -4.71 10.10 8.74
CA ALA A 158 -4.43 8.67 8.74
C ALA A 158 -3.88 8.19 10.09
N ASP A 159 -4.72 8.25 11.13
CA ASP A 159 -4.40 7.99 12.54
C ASP A 159 -5.18 6.80 13.12
N GLY A 160 -6.04 6.16 12.32
CA GLY A 160 -6.85 5.01 12.69
C GLY A 160 -8.02 5.33 13.62
N SER A 161 -8.31 6.61 13.87
CA SER A 161 -9.40 7.04 14.75
C SER A 161 -10.75 6.49 14.29
N ILE A 162 -10.92 6.27 12.97
CA ILE A 162 -12.18 5.78 12.40
C ILE A 162 -12.64 4.46 13.00
N CYS A 163 -11.70 3.58 13.36
CA CYS A 163 -12.00 2.27 13.95
C CYS A 163 -11.73 2.18 15.46
N LEU A 164 -11.01 3.15 16.03
CA LEU A 164 -10.76 3.27 17.47
C LEU A 164 -11.85 4.04 18.22
N THR A 165 -12.66 4.80 17.49
CA THR A 165 -13.76 5.62 18.04
C THR A 165 -15.09 5.26 17.38
N ASP A 166 -16.13 6.05 17.67
CA ASP A 166 -17.47 5.89 17.07
C ASP A 166 -17.60 6.59 15.71
N GLU A 167 -16.51 7.09 15.11
CA GLU A 167 -16.53 7.76 13.80
C GLU A 167 -17.14 6.92 12.68
N TYR A 168 -16.93 5.60 12.69
CA TYR A 168 -17.53 4.69 11.71
C TYR A 168 -19.07 4.65 11.76
N THR A 169 -19.69 5.15 12.84
CA THR A 169 -21.16 5.22 13.00
C THR A 169 -21.78 6.46 12.35
N LEU A 170 -20.95 7.41 11.92
CA LEU A 170 -21.43 8.63 11.28
C LEU A 170 -22.06 8.31 9.91
N PRO A 171 -23.11 9.03 9.48
CA PRO A 171 -23.80 8.73 8.22
C PRO A 171 -22.89 8.71 6.99
N GLN A 172 -21.85 9.55 6.94
CA GLN A 172 -20.88 9.55 5.84
C GLN A 172 -19.99 8.29 5.80
N ASN A 173 -19.84 7.59 6.93
CA ASN A 173 -19.04 6.39 7.09
C ASN A 173 -19.88 5.11 7.01
N ALA A 174 -21.19 5.22 6.76
CA ALA A 174 -22.10 4.08 6.68
C ALA A 174 -21.57 2.97 5.73
N GLY A 175 -21.61 1.73 6.20
CA GLY A 175 -21.06 0.56 5.49
C GLY A 175 -19.59 0.24 5.79
N LEU A 176 -18.94 0.95 6.72
CA LEU A 176 -17.59 0.65 7.21
C LEU A 176 -17.58 -0.14 8.52
N GLU A 177 -18.75 -0.40 9.12
CA GLU A 177 -18.91 -1.04 10.43
C GLU A 177 -18.28 -2.45 10.45
N ASP A 178 -18.57 -3.25 9.42
CA ASP A 178 -18.01 -4.60 9.23
C ASP A 178 -16.47 -4.53 9.13
N MET A 179 -15.96 -3.57 8.36
CA MET A 179 -14.52 -3.43 8.11
C MET A 179 -13.79 -2.97 9.37
N CYS A 180 -14.33 -2.00 10.11
CA CYS A 180 -13.73 -1.60 11.39
C CYS A 180 -13.77 -2.72 12.42
N THR A 181 -14.79 -3.58 12.40
CA THR A 181 -14.82 -4.78 13.23
C THR A 181 -13.70 -5.75 12.85
N GLN A 182 -13.47 -5.97 11.56
CA GLN A 182 -12.34 -6.79 11.08
C GLN A 182 -10.98 -6.16 11.43
N MET A 183 -10.81 -4.85 11.28
CA MET A 183 -9.55 -4.17 11.67
C MET A 183 -9.27 -4.30 13.16
N ARG A 184 -10.29 -4.15 14.02
CA ARG A 184 -10.14 -4.37 15.45
C ARG A 184 -9.78 -5.81 15.80
N ALA A 185 -10.29 -6.79 15.06
CA ALA A 185 -9.89 -8.19 15.24
C ALA A 185 -8.39 -8.40 14.93
N TRP A 186 -7.91 -7.86 13.81
CA TRP A 186 -6.48 -7.91 13.47
C TRP A 186 -5.62 -7.12 14.45
N TYR A 187 -6.07 -5.94 14.88
CA TYR A 187 -5.38 -5.16 15.90
C TYR A 187 -5.27 -5.94 17.21
N ASP A 188 -6.36 -6.55 17.68
CA ASP A 188 -6.33 -7.35 18.90
C ASP A 188 -5.38 -8.55 18.77
N GLU A 189 -5.43 -9.27 17.66
CA GLU A 189 -4.51 -10.37 17.40
C GLU A 189 -3.04 -9.92 17.39
N TRP A 190 -2.70 -8.94 16.57
CA TRP A 190 -1.30 -8.60 16.30
C TRP A 190 -0.68 -7.70 17.36
N HIS A 191 -1.43 -6.70 17.85
CA HIS A 191 -0.97 -5.78 18.89
C HIS A 191 -1.17 -6.38 20.29
N ASN A 192 -2.41 -6.71 20.68
CA ASN A 192 -2.69 -7.09 22.06
C ASN A 192 -2.24 -8.52 22.40
N GLN A 193 -2.55 -9.50 21.55
CA GLN A 193 -2.31 -10.92 21.85
C GLN A 193 -0.88 -11.34 21.54
N LYS A 194 -0.35 -10.95 20.37
CA LYS A 194 1.04 -11.29 19.97
C LYS A 194 2.08 -10.28 20.47
N GLY A 195 1.67 -9.08 20.89
CA GLY A 195 2.56 -8.09 21.51
C GLY A 195 3.46 -7.32 20.54
N PHE A 196 3.10 -7.26 19.25
CA PHE A 196 3.85 -6.46 18.27
C PHE A 196 3.46 -4.98 18.35
N ASP A 197 4.44 -4.09 18.13
CA ASP A 197 4.21 -2.64 18.11
C ASP A 197 3.58 -2.20 16.79
N ILE A 198 2.26 -2.38 16.71
CA ILE A 198 1.45 -2.09 15.52
C ILE A 198 0.32 -1.14 15.93
N SER A 199 0.19 0.00 15.26
CA SER A 199 -0.95 0.88 15.49
C SER A 199 -2.14 0.55 14.58
N MET A 200 -3.34 1.04 14.94
CA MET A 200 -4.51 0.93 14.05
C MET A 200 -4.31 1.72 12.75
N ALA A 201 -3.68 2.90 12.83
CA ALA A 201 -3.32 3.72 11.67
C ALA A 201 -2.48 2.93 10.68
N ASP A 202 -1.46 2.26 11.20
CA ASP A 202 -0.55 1.42 10.44
C ASP A 202 -1.26 0.25 9.78
N LEU A 203 -2.13 -0.46 10.52
CA LEU A 203 -2.95 -1.52 9.94
C LEU A 203 -3.78 -0.99 8.79
N ILE A 204 -4.59 0.06 9.00
CA ILE A 204 -5.48 0.63 7.98
C ILE A 204 -4.72 1.03 6.71
N ARG A 205 -3.56 1.68 6.87
CA ARG A 205 -2.70 2.08 5.73
C ARG A 205 -2.11 0.89 5.00
N TYR A 206 -1.68 -0.14 5.73
CA TYR A 206 -1.06 -1.33 5.14
C TYR A 206 -2.03 -2.22 4.36
N VAL A 207 -3.34 -2.01 4.52
CA VAL A 207 -4.37 -2.82 3.84
C VAL A 207 -4.49 -2.50 2.34
N LEU A 208 -4.10 -1.29 1.93
CA LEU A 208 -4.07 -0.89 0.53
C LEU A 208 -3.13 -1.77 -0.28
N PRO A 209 -1.81 -1.87 0.02
CA PRO A 209 -0.92 -2.73 -0.75
C PRO A 209 -1.26 -4.23 -0.65
N ALA A 210 -1.79 -4.71 0.48
CA ALA A 210 -2.24 -6.10 0.62
C ALA A 210 -3.40 -6.46 -0.33
N THR A 211 -4.24 -5.50 -0.70
CA THR A 211 -5.33 -5.69 -1.67
C THR A 211 -4.83 -5.89 -3.11
N TYR A 212 -3.65 -5.35 -3.42
CA TYR A 212 -3.11 -5.27 -4.78
C TYR A 212 -1.97 -6.23 -5.08
N THR A 213 -1.73 -7.21 -4.20
CA THR A 213 -0.69 -8.21 -4.41
C THR A 213 -0.86 -8.84 -5.80
N TYR A 214 0.14 -8.52 -6.65
CA TYR A 214 0.48 -8.97 -8.00
C TYR A 214 0.40 -8.00 -9.19
N THR A 215 -0.18 -6.79 -9.17
CA THR A 215 0.01 -5.92 -10.38
C THR A 215 -0.14 -4.41 -10.27
N PHE A 216 -0.80 -3.82 -9.28
CA PHE A 216 -1.10 -2.38 -9.39
C PHE A 216 -1.14 -1.74 -8.02
N TYR A 217 0.00 -1.22 -7.60
CA TYR A 217 0.28 -0.21 -6.56
C TYR A 217 1.52 -0.62 -5.79
N PRO A 218 2.64 -0.07 -6.24
CA PRO A 218 3.70 0.49 -5.45
C PRO A 218 3.52 0.34 -3.96
N LEU A 219 4.19 -0.58 -3.27
CA LEU A 219 4.38 -0.38 -1.84
C LEU A 219 5.08 0.97 -1.69
N VAL A 220 4.34 2.04 -1.37
CA VAL A 220 4.98 3.20 -0.73
C VAL A 220 5.71 2.59 0.46
N PRO A 221 7.04 2.74 0.56
CA PRO A 221 7.82 2.03 1.56
C PRO A 221 7.27 2.40 2.93
N TYR A 222 6.47 1.50 3.48
CA TYR A 222 5.76 1.72 4.72
C TYR A 222 6.74 1.50 5.86
N LYS A 223 6.98 2.55 6.65
CA LYS A 223 7.72 2.49 7.90
C LYS A 223 6.75 2.66 9.07
N PRO A 224 6.70 1.70 10.00
CA PRO A 224 5.94 1.85 11.24
C PRO A 224 6.34 3.12 11.97
N GLY A 225 5.34 3.91 12.41
CA GLY A 225 5.56 5.16 13.14
C GLY A 225 5.89 6.39 12.28
N GLU A 226 5.96 6.30 10.96
CA GLU A 226 6.04 7.47 10.07
C GLU A 226 4.65 7.85 9.54
N THR A 227 4.28 9.13 9.63
CA THR A 227 3.09 9.68 8.97
C THR A 227 3.33 9.65 7.46
N GLN A 228 2.49 8.92 6.72
CA GLN A 228 2.52 8.89 5.26
C GLN A 228 1.22 9.47 4.75
N ILE A 229 1.33 10.47 3.89
CA ILE A 229 0.23 11.12 3.20
C ILE A 229 -0.28 10.16 2.13
N ILE A 230 -1.57 9.82 2.17
CA ILE A 230 -2.25 9.11 1.09
C ILE A 230 -2.57 10.14 0.00
N LEU A 231 -2.17 9.85 -1.24
CA LEU A 231 -2.69 10.48 -2.46
C LEU A 231 -3.90 9.70 -2.97
#